data_AF-A0A3P6RSK1-F1
#
_entry.id   AF-A0A3P6RSK1-F1
#
_cell.length_a   1.000
_cell.length_b   1.000
_cell.length_c   1.000
_cell.angle_alpha   90.00
_cell.angle_beta   90.00
_cell.angle_gamma   90.00
#
_symmetry.space_group_name_H-M   'P 1'
#
loop_
_entity.id
_entity.type
_entity.pdbx_description
1 polymer ?
#
loop_
_entity_poly.entity_id
_entity_poly.type
_entity_poly.pdbx_seq_one_letter_code
_entity_poly.pdbx_strand_id
1 'polypeptide(L)'
;DGQFGGVDQRKIFILAEEQLPKLKLGKRWHLMNPMVPGLTGSKMSSSEADSKIDLLDKSELVERKIRGAVCPRQEEDNGVLAFLKSVVFPIVSPQSLTISNNEYYSYEEVKEAFLKGALSEDDLKKVLAEFLNELLEKVQEHCNNDTVRNALEKGYQDVVESKVESNLRPIVEPSDNDADLIRSIVGSDQVVLGEDYTLRLCLSERRRVRVTFAIHPKGRFHLGFVMGLLKMKSMIVGGVDIDGIVLISDTEAFLDNEKVAWATRNDRSEYFFEMCSAFIKCLDLDGKVKAVKSSDLESIFSHDYVLTMYKMASIVTRDETSVCEGGISCRFHFYCCDWWSFFAAAHLIRTLSAECLGVFFCLVMSFARLSLIKIR
;
A
#
# COMPACT_ATOMS: atom_id res chain seq x y z
N ASP A 1 -13.55 -15.67 12.27
CA ASP A 1 -14.40 -16.72 11.70
C ASP A 1 -14.94 -16.41 10.31
N GLY A 2 -15.33 -15.16 10.01
CA GLY A 2 -15.74 -14.81 8.64
C GLY A 2 -15.64 -13.33 8.31
N GLN A 3 -16.08 -12.99 7.09
CA GLN A 3 -15.96 -11.66 6.50
C GLN A 3 -17.26 -11.27 5.79
N PHE A 4 -17.65 -10.01 5.95
CA PHE A 4 -18.76 -9.37 5.25
C PHE A 4 -18.25 -8.38 4.21
N GLY A 5 -18.91 -8.29 3.06
CA GLY A 5 -18.61 -7.27 2.05
C GLY A 5 -19.61 -7.26 0.91
N GLY A 6 -19.37 -6.42 -0.10
CA GLY A 6 -20.19 -6.41 -1.31
C GLY A 6 -19.87 -7.59 -2.23
N VAL A 7 -20.80 -7.92 -3.13
CA VAL A 7 -20.58 -8.93 -4.20
C VAL A 7 -19.38 -8.58 -5.09
N ASP A 8 -19.00 -7.31 -5.20
CA ASP A 8 -17.81 -6.85 -5.92
C ASP A 8 -16.48 -7.35 -5.30
N GLN A 9 -16.48 -7.70 -4.02
CA GLN A 9 -15.33 -8.27 -3.32
C GLN A 9 -15.20 -9.80 -3.49
N ARG A 10 -16.13 -10.46 -4.21
CA ARG A 10 -16.19 -11.92 -4.36
C ARG A 10 -14.86 -12.55 -4.78
N LYS A 11 -14.15 -11.95 -5.73
CA LYS A 11 -12.86 -12.48 -6.22
C LYS A 11 -11.80 -12.52 -5.11
N ILE A 12 -11.82 -11.53 -4.20
CA ILE A 12 -10.92 -11.48 -3.05
C ILE A 12 -11.29 -12.54 -2.02
N PHE A 13 -12.58 -12.76 -1.79
CA PHE A 13 -13.05 -13.80 -0.87
C PHE A 13 -12.67 -15.21 -1.37
N ILE A 14 -12.82 -15.46 -2.67
CA ILE A 14 -12.36 -16.72 -3.30
C ILE A 14 -10.84 -16.87 -3.14
N LEU A 15 -10.08 -15.80 -3.39
CA LEU A 15 -8.63 -15.83 -3.21
C LEU A 15 -8.25 -16.16 -1.75
N ALA A 16 -8.92 -15.56 -0.75
CA ALA A 16 -8.68 -15.87 0.65
C ALA A 16 -8.96 -17.35 0.96
N GLU A 17 -10.08 -17.89 0.47
CA GLU A 17 -10.46 -19.30 0.61
C GLU A 17 -9.43 -20.28 0.00
N GLU A 18 -8.77 -19.89 -1.10
CA GLU A 18 -7.75 -20.70 -1.77
C GLU A 18 -6.37 -20.59 -1.13
N GLN A 19 -5.99 -19.40 -0.65
CA GLN A 19 -4.62 -19.15 -0.18
C GLN A 19 -4.44 -19.38 1.33
N LEU A 20 -5.43 -19.09 2.17
CA LEU A 20 -5.33 -19.27 3.63
C LEU A 20 -4.94 -20.71 4.03
N PRO A 21 -5.52 -21.78 3.44
CA PRO A 21 -5.13 -23.15 3.77
C PRO A 21 -3.66 -23.45 3.45
N LYS A 22 -3.08 -22.83 2.42
CA LYS A 22 -1.65 -23.01 2.05
C LYS A 22 -0.72 -22.45 3.12
N LEU A 23 -1.17 -21.43 3.85
CA LEU A 23 -0.48 -20.85 5.00
C LEU A 23 -0.79 -21.59 6.31
N LYS A 24 -1.47 -22.74 6.25
CA LYS A 24 -1.99 -23.48 7.41
C LYS A 24 -2.94 -22.65 8.28
N LEU A 25 -3.59 -21.66 7.67
CA LEU A 25 -4.64 -20.88 8.29
C LEU A 25 -5.99 -21.51 7.93
N GLY A 26 -6.93 -21.48 8.87
CA GLY A 26 -8.30 -21.96 8.61
C GLY A 26 -9.03 -21.10 7.58
N LYS A 27 -10.00 -21.72 6.92
CA LYS A 27 -10.97 -21.07 6.03
C LYS A 27 -11.86 -20.07 6.79
N ARG A 28 -12.57 -19.21 6.06
CA ARG A 28 -13.44 -18.18 6.61
C ARG A 28 -14.80 -18.23 5.93
N TRP A 29 -15.89 -18.07 6.69
CA TRP A 29 -17.18 -17.89 6.04
C TRP A 29 -17.25 -16.49 5.43
N HIS A 30 -17.91 -16.35 4.28
CA HIS A 30 -18.02 -15.07 3.57
C HIS A 30 -19.50 -14.77 3.30
N LEU A 31 -19.97 -13.60 3.74
CA LEU A 31 -21.34 -13.13 3.48
C LEU A 31 -21.29 -11.87 2.61
N MET A 32 -21.96 -11.93 1.46
CA MET A 32 -21.88 -10.89 0.44
C MET A 32 -23.22 -10.18 0.26
N ASN A 33 -23.24 -8.87 0.48
CA ASN A 33 -24.39 -8.04 0.19
C ASN A 33 -24.53 -7.78 -1.31
N PRO A 34 -25.77 -7.72 -1.83
CA PRO A 34 -26.02 -7.33 -3.21
C PRO A 34 -25.55 -5.89 -3.47
N MET A 35 -25.33 -5.57 -4.74
CA MET A 35 -25.07 -4.20 -5.15
C MET A 35 -26.35 -3.38 -4.98
N VAL A 36 -26.31 -2.36 -4.13
CA VAL A 36 -27.43 -1.43 -3.95
C VAL A 36 -27.28 -0.31 -5.00
N PRO A 37 -28.29 -0.08 -5.86
CA PRO A 37 -28.27 1.05 -6.79
C PRO A 37 -28.22 2.37 -6.01
N GLY A 38 -27.45 3.31 -6.53
CA GLY A 38 -27.38 4.69 -6.06
C GLY A 38 -28.62 5.48 -6.46
N LEU A 39 -28.69 6.73 -5.99
CA LEU A 39 -29.88 7.59 -6.15
C LEU A 39 -30.14 7.98 -7.61
N THR A 40 -29.12 7.99 -8.45
CA THR A 40 -29.22 8.29 -9.89
C THR A 40 -29.52 7.06 -10.75
N GLY A 41 -29.77 5.89 -10.15
CA GLY A 41 -30.09 4.63 -10.87
C GLY A 41 -28.87 3.81 -11.32
N SER A 42 -27.65 4.26 -11.02
CA SER A 42 -26.40 3.53 -11.28
C SER A 42 -25.65 3.22 -9.98
N LYS A 43 -24.45 2.61 -10.05
CA LYS A 43 -23.63 2.35 -8.85
C LYS A 43 -23.29 3.68 -8.15
N MET A 44 -23.40 3.74 -6.82
CA MET A 44 -22.92 4.89 -6.05
C MET A 44 -21.43 5.14 -6.36
N SER A 45 -21.12 6.28 -6.97
CA SER A 45 -19.77 6.66 -7.38
C SER A 45 -19.23 7.73 -6.44
N SER A 46 -18.01 7.56 -5.94
CA SER A 46 -17.35 8.59 -5.15
C SER A 46 -17.01 9.84 -5.97
N SER A 47 -16.95 9.71 -7.30
CA SER A 47 -16.47 10.73 -8.24
C SER A 47 -17.54 11.71 -8.71
N GLU A 48 -18.82 11.39 -8.52
CA GLU A 48 -19.95 12.26 -8.90
C GLU A 48 -20.64 12.77 -7.64
N ALA A 49 -20.50 14.08 -7.35
CA ALA A 49 -20.99 14.69 -6.11
C ALA A 49 -22.51 14.56 -5.91
N ASP A 50 -23.28 14.56 -7.00
CA ASP A 50 -24.74 14.43 -6.97
C ASP A 50 -25.23 12.97 -6.97
N SER A 51 -24.35 12.00 -7.24
CA SER A 51 -24.69 10.56 -7.22
C SER A 51 -24.76 9.96 -5.81
N LYS A 52 -24.28 10.70 -4.80
CA LYS A 52 -24.13 10.27 -3.40
C LYS A 52 -24.66 11.31 -2.42
N ILE A 53 -25.22 10.86 -1.30
CA ILE A 53 -25.48 11.70 -0.13
C ILE A 53 -24.28 11.57 0.80
N ASP A 54 -23.62 12.69 1.12
CA ASP A 54 -22.60 12.71 2.14
C ASP A 54 -23.26 12.68 3.52
N LEU A 55 -22.62 12.04 4.50
CA LEU A 55 -23.13 11.99 5.88
C LEU A 55 -23.17 13.38 6.54
N LEU A 56 -22.37 14.31 6.04
CA LEU A 56 -22.31 15.70 6.51
C LEU A 56 -23.05 16.69 5.58
N ASP A 57 -23.80 16.20 4.59
CA ASP A 57 -24.65 17.07 3.76
C ASP A 57 -25.74 17.74 4.60
N LYS A 58 -25.96 19.03 4.38
CA LYS A 58 -27.07 19.77 5.02
C LYS A 58 -28.41 19.23 4.53
N SER A 59 -29.45 19.36 5.36
CA SER A 59 -30.81 18.87 5.07
C SER A 59 -31.35 19.31 3.70
N GLU A 60 -31.15 20.58 3.33
CA GLU A 60 -31.55 21.14 2.03
C GLU A 60 -30.89 20.41 0.84
N LEU A 61 -29.63 20.02 1.01
CA LEU A 61 -28.85 19.34 -0.03
C LEU A 61 -29.29 17.88 -0.17
N VAL A 62 -29.54 17.21 0.96
CA VAL A 62 -30.10 15.85 1.01
C VAL A 62 -31.45 15.81 0.28
N GLU A 63 -32.36 16.73 0.62
CA GLU A 63 -33.67 16.85 -0.04
C GLU A 63 -33.53 17.06 -1.54
N ARG A 64 -32.64 17.97 -1.97
CA ARG A 64 -32.42 18.24 -3.39
C ARG A 64 -31.95 17.00 -4.14
N LYS A 65 -30.99 16.25 -3.57
CA LYS A 65 -30.44 15.03 -4.17
C LYS A 65 -31.50 13.92 -4.29
N ILE A 66 -32.33 13.74 -3.27
CA ILE A 66 -33.40 12.72 -3.27
C ILE A 66 -34.52 13.11 -4.24
N ARG A 67 -34.90 14.39 -4.29
CA ARG A 67 -35.88 14.88 -5.28
C ARG A 67 -35.39 14.66 -6.71
N GLY A 68 -34.10 14.82 -6.96
CA GLY A 68 -33.45 14.55 -8.25
C GLY A 68 -33.21 13.07 -8.56
N ALA A 69 -33.48 12.15 -7.63
CA ALA A 69 -33.23 10.72 -7.81
C ALA A 69 -34.13 10.10 -8.89
N VAL A 70 -33.65 9.06 -9.57
CA VAL A 70 -34.41 8.33 -10.58
C VAL A 70 -35.27 7.27 -9.88
N CYS A 71 -36.60 7.34 -10.03
CA CYS A 71 -37.55 6.46 -9.32
C CYS A 71 -38.60 5.82 -10.27
N PRO A 72 -38.17 5.01 -11.25
CA PRO A 72 -39.06 4.33 -12.19
C PRO A 72 -39.95 3.29 -11.48
N ARG A 73 -41.19 3.14 -11.96
CA ARG A 73 -42.17 2.17 -11.41
C ARG A 73 -41.86 0.72 -11.76
N GLN A 74 -41.28 0.45 -12.93
CA GLN A 74 -41.17 -0.91 -13.49
C GLN A 74 -39.74 -1.43 -13.64
N GLU A 75 -38.74 -0.68 -13.18
CA GLU A 75 -37.33 -1.11 -13.26
C GLU A 75 -36.85 -1.69 -11.94
N GLU A 76 -35.98 -2.70 -12.02
CA GLU A 76 -35.35 -3.31 -10.84
C GLU A 76 -34.32 -2.36 -10.19
N ASP A 77 -33.76 -1.42 -10.95
CA ASP A 77 -32.71 -0.49 -10.52
C ASP A 77 -33.26 0.83 -9.94
N ASN A 78 -34.37 0.76 -9.19
CA ASN A 78 -34.91 1.93 -8.50
C ASN A 78 -34.14 2.19 -7.19
N GLY A 79 -33.28 3.21 -7.20
CA GLY A 79 -32.49 3.62 -6.04
C GLY A 79 -33.33 3.96 -4.80
N VAL A 80 -34.45 4.66 -4.97
CA VAL A 80 -35.34 5.05 -3.85
C VAL A 80 -35.93 3.80 -3.18
N LEU A 81 -36.47 2.86 -3.95
CA LEU A 81 -36.99 1.60 -3.43
C LEU A 81 -35.89 0.74 -2.79
N ALA A 82 -34.69 0.73 -3.38
CA ALA A 82 -33.57 -0.03 -2.84
C ALA A 82 -33.10 0.51 -1.48
N PHE A 83 -33.09 1.84 -1.29
CA PHE A 83 -32.81 2.49 -0.01
C PHE A 83 -33.91 2.19 1.03
N LEU A 84 -35.18 2.24 0.64
CA LEU A 84 -36.27 1.85 1.52
C LEU A 84 -36.09 0.41 2.01
N LYS A 85 -35.82 -0.54 1.10
CA LYS A 85 -35.59 -1.95 1.43
C LYS A 85 -34.36 -2.18 2.32
N SER A 86 -33.24 -1.54 1.99
CA SER A 86 -31.92 -1.90 2.55
C SER A 86 -31.52 -1.06 3.76
N VAL A 87 -32.15 0.11 3.95
CA VAL A 87 -31.80 1.06 5.02
C VAL A 87 -33.01 1.36 5.89
N VAL A 88 -34.11 1.85 5.32
CA VAL A 88 -35.26 2.35 6.10
C VAL A 88 -35.96 1.22 6.83
N PHE A 89 -36.44 0.20 6.13
CA PHE A 89 -37.18 -0.90 6.76
C PHE A 89 -36.38 -1.69 7.80
N PRO A 90 -35.08 -2.00 7.60
CA PRO A 90 -34.27 -2.62 8.64
C PRO A 90 -34.14 -1.81 9.94
N ILE A 91 -34.25 -0.47 9.87
CA ILE A 91 -34.18 0.42 11.04
C ILE A 91 -35.57 0.59 11.68
N VAL A 92 -36.61 0.75 10.87
CA VAL A 92 -37.97 1.00 11.34
C VAL A 92 -38.62 -0.27 11.90
N SER A 93 -38.32 -1.45 11.35
CA SER A 93 -38.90 -2.72 11.81
C SER A 93 -38.62 -2.96 13.30
N PRO A 94 -39.64 -3.32 14.12
CA PRO A 94 -40.99 -3.77 13.76
C PRO A 94 -42.06 -2.67 13.70
N GLN A 95 -41.71 -1.40 13.78
CA GLN A 95 -42.64 -0.27 13.68
C GLN A 95 -43.14 -0.07 12.24
N SER A 96 -44.22 0.68 12.05
CA SER A 96 -44.72 1.04 10.73
C SER A 96 -44.06 2.31 10.20
N LEU A 97 -43.87 2.37 8.87
CA LEU A 97 -43.50 3.56 8.13
C LEU A 97 -44.79 4.22 7.62
N THR A 98 -45.02 5.49 7.97
CA THR A 98 -46.18 6.23 7.47
C THR A 98 -45.85 6.93 6.16
N ILE A 99 -46.58 6.61 5.09
CA ILE A 99 -46.46 7.27 3.77
C ILE A 99 -47.85 7.75 3.36
N SER A 100 -48.02 9.06 3.16
CA SER A 100 -49.30 9.69 2.76
C SER A 100 -50.48 9.28 3.64
N ASN A 101 -50.27 9.29 4.98
CA ASN A 101 -51.22 8.89 6.03
C ASN A 101 -51.63 7.40 6.06
N ASN A 102 -50.94 6.54 5.29
CA ASN A 102 -51.09 5.09 5.39
C ASN A 102 -49.86 4.49 6.07
N GLU A 103 -50.08 3.47 6.91
CA GLU A 103 -49.01 2.75 7.60
C GLU A 103 -48.60 1.50 6.81
N TYR A 104 -47.28 1.30 6.69
CA TYR A 104 -46.68 0.14 6.03
C TYR A 104 -45.72 -0.56 6.98
N TYR A 105 -45.85 -1.87 7.14
CA TYR A 105 -45.04 -2.67 8.07
C TYR A 105 -43.90 -3.42 7.36
N SER A 106 -43.96 -3.52 6.03
CA SER A 106 -42.92 -4.17 5.23
C SER A 106 -42.63 -3.42 3.92
N TYR A 107 -41.42 -3.66 3.40
CA TYR A 107 -41.02 -3.14 2.09
C TYR A 107 -41.93 -3.66 0.96
N GLU A 108 -42.38 -4.90 1.08
CA GLU A 108 -43.25 -5.57 0.11
C GLU A 108 -44.59 -4.83 -0.04
N GLU A 109 -45.18 -4.37 1.06
CA GLU A 109 -46.43 -3.59 1.04
C GLU A 109 -46.26 -2.24 0.31
N VAL A 110 -45.16 -1.53 0.59
CA VAL A 110 -44.84 -0.26 -0.09
C VAL A 110 -44.60 -0.49 -1.57
N LYS A 111 -43.83 -1.52 -1.93
CA LYS A 111 -43.53 -1.87 -3.32
C LYS A 111 -44.82 -2.16 -4.08
N GLU A 112 -45.73 -2.95 -3.51
CA GLU A 112 -47.02 -3.24 -4.14
C GLU A 112 -47.91 -2.01 -4.30
N ALA A 113 -47.99 -1.16 -3.27
CA ALA A 113 -48.78 0.07 -3.32
C ALA A 113 -48.24 1.04 -4.39
N PHE A 114 -46.91 1.14 -4.54
CA PHE A 114 -46.27 1.92 -5.58
C PHE A 114 -46.54 1.37 -6.99
N LEU A 115 -46.44 0.05 -7.17
CA LEU A 115 -46.71 -0.61 -8.46
C LEU A 115 -48.18 -0.49 -8.89
N LYS A 116 -49.12 -0.58 -7.94
CA LYS A 116 -50.56 -0.38 -8.16
C LYS A 116 -50.93 1.09 -8.39
N GLY A 117 -49.98 2.02 -8.24
CA GLY A 117 -50.17 3.45 -8.43
C GLY A 117 -50.87 4.16 -7.26
N ALA A 118 -51.02 3.49 -6.12
CA ALA A 118 -51.57 4.07 -4.89
C ALA A 118 -50.60 5.03 -4.19
N LEU A 119 -49.28 4.84 -4.41
CA LEU A 119 -48.24 5.77 -3.96
C LEU A 119 -47.61 6.49 -5.16
N SER A 120 -47.37 7.80 -5.01
CA SER A 120 -46.62 8.57 -6.00
C SER A 120 -45.11 8.49 -5.74
N GLU A 121 -44.32 8.87 -6.75
CA GLU A 121 -42.87 8.99 -6.61
C GLU A 121 -42.48 10.06 -5.58
N ASP A 122 -43.20 11.18 -5.58
CA ASP A 122 -42.95 12.31 -4.67
C ASP A 122 -43.20 11.90 -3.21
N ASP A 123 -44.22 11.07 -2.95
CA ASP A 123 -44.50 10.56 -1.60
C ASP A 123 -43.34 9.72 -1.06
N LEU A 124 -42.80 8.81 -1.89
CA LEU A 124 -41.68 7.95 -1.51
C LEU A 124 -40.41 8.77 -1.26
N LYS A 125 -40.12 9.73 -2.15
CA LYS A 125 -38.95 10.61 -2.04
C LYS A 125 -39.03 11.51 -0.82
N LYS A 126 -40.21 12.05 -0.51
CA LYS A 126 -40.44 12.90 0.66
C LYS A 126 -40.16 12.14 1.95
N VAL A 127 -40.78 10.97 2.12
CA VAL A 127 -40.58 10.15 3.33
C VAL A 127 -39.13 9.69 3.46
N LEU A 128 -38.48 9.32 2.35
CA LEU A 128 -37.06 8.97 2.37
C LEU A 128 -36.17 10.15 2.80
N ALA A 129 -36.46 11.37 2.34
CA ALA A 129 -35.70 12.56 2.71
C ALA A 129 -35.89 12.95 4.17
N GLU A 130 -37.12 12.92 4.68
CA GLU A 130 -37.43 13.17 6.09
C GLU A 130 -36.69 12.17 6.98
N PHE A 131 -36.80 10.88 6.67
CA PHE A 131 -36.12 9.81 7.42
C PHE A 131 -34.59 9.96 7.41
N LEU A 132 -34.00 10.24 6.24
CA LEU A 132 -32.55 10.41 6.15
C LEU A 132 -32.06 11.65 6.89
N ASN A 133 -32.79 12.77 6.83
CA ASN A 133 -32.42 13.99 7.57
C ASN A 133 -32.45 13.75 9.08
N GLU A 134 -33.48 13.09 9.62
CA GLU A 134 -33.53 12.75 11.06
C GLU A 134 -32.39 11.82 11.48
N LEU A 135 -32.01 10.87 10.61
CA LEU A 135 -30.91 9.96 10.87
C LEU A 135 -29.57 10.70 10.85
N LEU A 136 -29.35 11.55 9.84
CA LEU A 136 -28.11 12.29 9.64
C LEU A 136 -27.91 13.37 10.69
N GLU A 137 -28.96 14.04 11.16
CA GLU A 137 -28.87 15.06 12.21
C GLU A 137 -28.16 14.52 13.46
N LYS A 138 -28.54 13.33 13.93
CA LYS A 138 -27.91 12.66 15.08
C LYS A 138 -26.42 12.38 14.86
N VAL A 139 -26.03 12.02 13.63
CA VAL A 139 -24.63 11.77 13.25
C VAL A 139 -23.86 13.09 13.17
N GLN A 140 -24.46 14.12 12.59
CA GLN A 140 -23.87 15.44 12.39
C GLN A 140 -23.61 16.14 13.72
N GLU A 141 -24.54 16.04 14.68
CA GLU A 141 -24.33 16.55 16.04
C GLU A 141 -23.11 15.91 16.70
N HIS A 142 -22.95 14.58 16.59
CA HIS A 142 -21.78 13.88 17.13
C HIS A 142 -20.47 14.28 16.42
N CYS A 143 -20.54 14.46 15.10
CA CYS A 143 -19.40 14.83 14.26
C CYS A 143 -19.03 16.32 14.34
N ASN A 144 -19.82 17.17 15.00
CA ASN A 144 -19.54 18.60 15.15
C ASN A 144 -18.48 18.87 16.23
N ASN A 145 -17.24 18.44 15.97
CA ASN A 145 -16.10 18.65 16.86
C ASN A 145 -14.82 18.99 16.08
N ASP A 146 -13.84 19.55 16.79
CA ASP A 146 -12.58 20.00 16.18
C ASP A 146 -11.77 18.85 15.58
N THR A 147 -11.87 17.65 16.14
CA THR A 147 -11.16 16.47 15.63
C THR A 147 -11.64 16.12 14.23
N VAL A 148 -12.96 16.05 14.02
CA VAL A 148 -13.55 15.75 12.71
C VAL A 148 -13.27 16.89 11.73
N ARG A 149 -13.41 18.16 12.16
CA ARG A 149 -13.14 19.32 11.29
C ARG A 149 -11.70 19.33 10.77
N ASN A 150 -10.72 19.17 11.68
CA ASN A 150 -9.31 19.14 11.32
C ASN A 150 -8.95 17.93 10.46
N ALA A 151 -9.59 16.77 10.70
CA ALA A 151 -9.37 15.57 9.90
C ALA A 151 -9.95 15.72 8.48
N LEU A 152 -11.12 16.36 8.34
CA LEU A 152 -11.74 16.64 7.05
C LEU A 152 -10.88 17.60 6.23
N GLU A 153 -10.42 18.69 6.84
CA GLU A 153 -9.57 19.67 6.18
C GLU A 153 -8.25 19.04 5.71
N LYS A 154 -7.55 18.31 6.57
CA LYS A 154 -6.26 17.69 6.21
C LYS A 154 -6.40 16.48 5.30
N GLY A 155 -7.50 15.73 5.42
CA GLY A 155 -7.70 14.46 4.71
C GLY A 155 -8.20 14.62 3.28
N TYR A 156 -8.84 15.74 2.95
CA TYR A 156 -9.42 16.02 1.63
C TYR A 156 -8.85 17.28 0.96
N GLN A 157 -7.67 17.74 1.39
CA GLN A 157 -6.92 18.75 0.66
C GLN A 157 -6.59 18.23 -0.75
N ASP A 158 -6.86 19.05 -1.77
CA ASP A 158 -6.46 18.75 -3.14
C ASP A 158 -4.94 18.61 -3.20
N VAL A 159 -4.47 17.39 -3.44
CA VAL A 159 -3.06 17.14 -3.66
C VAL A 159 -2.74 17.71 -5.04
N VAL A 160 -2.21 18.92 -5.08
CA VAL A 160 -1.50 19.40 -6.26
C VAL A 160 -0.32 18.44 -6.43
N GLU A 161 -0.41 17.54 -7.41
CA GLU A 161 0.73 16.71 -7.81
C GLU A 161 1.87 17.65 -8.18
N SER A 162 2.76 17.91 -7.23
CA SER A 162 4.05 18.48 -7.55
C SER A 162 4.75 17.41 -8.37
N LYS A 163 4.68 17.52 -9.70
CA LYS A 163 5.69 16.91 -10.55
C LYS A 163 7.00 17.38 -9.96
N VAL A 164 7.70 16.47 -9.29
CA VAL A 164 9.07 16.72 -8.86
C VAL A 164 9.81 16.86 -10.17
N GLU A 165 9.97 18.10 -10.65
CA GLU A 165 10.96 18.39 -11.66
C GLU A 165 12.25 17.82 -11.11
N SER A 166 12.85 16.90 -11.88
CA SER A 166 14.17 16.41 -11.58
C SER A 166 15.09 17.62 -11.63
N ASN A 167 15.32 18.26 -10.47
CA ASN A 167 16.29 19.32 -10.36
C ASN A 167 17.57 18.79 -11.00
N LEU A 168 18.01 19.45 -12.07
CA LEU A 168 19.23 19.08 -12.78
C LEU A 168 20.32 18.94 -11.73
N ARG A 169 20.82 17.72 -11.55
CA ARG A 169 21.86 17.46 -10.57
C ARG A 169 23.05 18.36 -10.94
N PRO A 170 23.64 19.11 -9.99
CA PRO A 170 24.80 19.94 -10.27
C PRO A 170 25.89 19.11 -10.96
N ILE A 171 26.55 19.64 -11.98
CA ILE A 171 27.67 18.93 -12.60
C ILE A 171 28.82 18.89 -11.58
N VAL A 172 29.27 17.69 -11.23
CA VAL A 172 30.45 17.47 -10.39
C VAL A 172 31.60 17.05 -11.31
N GLU A 173 32.58 17.93 -11.49
CA GLU A 173 33.83 17.60 -12.18
C GLU A 173 34.85 17.11 -11.14
N PRO A 174 35.13 15.79 -11.07
CA PRO A 174 36.14 15.26 -10.17
C PRO A 174 37.55 15.72 -10.60
N SER A 175 38.47 15.80 -9.64
CA SER A 175 39.89 16.00 -9.95
C SER A 175 40.42 14.85 -10.83
N ASP A 176 41.52 15.06 -11.56
CA ASP A 176 42.10 14.01 -12.42
C ASP A 176 42.38 12.71 -11.64
N ASN A 177 42.89 12.83 -10.41
CA ASN A 177 43.12 11.69 -9.52
C ASN A 177 41.81 10.98 -9.14
N ASP A 178 40.74 11.73 -8.86
CA ASP A 178 39.44 11.15 -8.51
C ASP A 178 38.78 10.50 -9.74
N ALA A 179 38.96 11.08 -10.93
CA ALA A 179 38.50 10.50 -12.18
C ALA A 179 39.19 9.16 -12.49
N ASP A 180 40.52 9.07 -12.26
CA ASP A 180 41.27 7.83 -12.38
C ASP A 180 40.84 6.78 -11.35
N LEU A 181 40.61 7.20 -10.11
CA LEU A 181 40.10 6.33 -9.07
C LEU A 181 38.71 5.79 -9.43
N ILE A 182 37.79 6.63 -9.93
CA ILE A 182 36.47 6.19 -10.41
C ILE A 182 36.61 5.20 -11.56
N ARG A 183 37.48 5.47 -12.54
CA ARG A 183 37.75 4.53 -13.64
C ARG A 183 38.27 3.18 -13.12
N SER A 184 39.14 3.19 -12.11
CA SER A 184 39.64 1.98 -11.46
C SER A 184 38.54 1.23 -10.69
N ILE A 185 37.68 1.96 -9.98
CA ILE A 185 36.55 1.41 -9.23
C ILE A 185 35.50 0.83 -10.18
N VAL A 186 35.17 1.47 -11.29
CA VAL A 186 34.21 0.94 -12.26
C VAL A 186 34.84 -0.24 -13.02
N GLY A 187 36.06 -0.07 -13.53
CA GLY A 187 36.76 -1.11 -14.27
C GLY A 187 35.94 -1.58 -15.47
N SER A 188 35.64 -2.88 -15.53
CA SER A 188 34.79 -3.50 -16.55
C SER A 188 33.33 -3.66 -16.14
N ASP A 189 32.94 -3.18 -14.96
CA ASP A 189 31.58 -3.34 -14.44
C ASP A 189 30.62 -2.36 -15.13
N GLN A 190 29.33 -2.74 -15.16
CA GLN A 190 28.29 -1.88 -15.73
C GLN A 190 27.79 -0.87 -14.70
N VAL A 191 27.66 0.39 -15.10
CA VAL A 191 27.01 1.44 -14.31
C VAL A 191 25.58 1.60 -14.81
N VAL A 192 24.61 1.36 -13.94
CA VAL A 192 23.18 1.47 -14.27
C VAL A 192 22.88 2.89 -14.74
N LEU A 193 22.25 3.01 -15.91
CA LEU A 193 21.97 4.28 -16.60
C LEU A 193 23.20 5.17 -16.87
N GLY A 194 24.42 4.65 -16.70
CA GLY A 194 25.65 5.44 -16.78
C GLY A 194 25.76 6.50 -15.66
N GLU A 195 24.94 6.43 -14.61
CA GLU A 195 24.91 7.43 -13.55
C GLU A 195 25.86 7.07 -12.39
N ASP A 196 27.09 7.59 -12.42
CA ASP A 196 28.06 7.51 -11.32
C ASP A 196 28.13 8.80 -10.47
N TYR A 197 27.15 9.69 -10.63
CA TYR A 197 27.10 11.02 -10.00
C TYR A 197 27.35 11.00 -8.49
N THR A 198 26.63 10.16 -7.75
CA THR A 198 26.76 10.10 -6.28
C THR A 198 28.15 9.61 -5.86
N LEU A 199 28.77 8.72 -6.64
CA LEU A 199 30.13 8.26 -6.41
C LEU A 199 31.13 9.40 -6.66
N ARG A 200 30.99 10.13 -7.77
CA ARG A 200 31.79 11.36 -8.06
C ARG A 200 31.72 12.35 -6.92
N LEU A 201 30.50 12.67 -6.48
CA LEU A 201 30.24 13.62 -5.41
C LEU A 201 30.89 13.18 -4.08
N CYS A 202 30.74 11.91 -3.69
CA CYS A 202 31.33 11.42 -2.45
C CYS A 202 32.86 11.51 -2.49
N LEU A 203 33.49 11.19 -3.63
CA LEU A 203 34.94 11.24 -3.77
C LEU A 203 35.47 12.68 -3.80
N SER A 204 34.81 13.58 -4.53
CA SER A 204 35.19 15.00 -4.60
C SER A 204 35.07 15.71 -3.25
N GLU A 205 34.02 15.38 -2.47
CA GLU A 205 33.78 15.93 -1.13
C GLU A 205 34.54 15.19 -0.02
N ARG A 206 35.34 14.16 -0.36
CA ARG A 206 36.04 13.28 0.60
C ARG A 206 35.10 12.68 1.66
N ARG A 207 33.86 12.39 1.26
CA ARG A 207 32.85 11.78 2.13
C ARG A 207 33.04 10.27 2.18
N ARG A 208 32.80 9.71 3.36
CA ARG A 208 32.76 8.26 3.56
C ARG A 208 31.70 7.63 2.65
N VAL A 209 32.13 6.70 1.80
CA VAL A 209 31.28 6.02 0.83
C VAL A 209 30.61 4.83 1.49
N ARG A 210 29.27 4.85 1.58
CA ARG A 210 28.51 3.70 2.09
C ARG A 210 28.22 2.73 0.97
N VAL A 211 28.71 1.50 1.11
CA VAL A 211 28.61 0.46 0.09
C VAL A 211 27.85 -0.72 0.68
N THR A 212 26.77 -1.14 0.02
CA THR A 212 26.05 -2.36 0.40
C THR A 212 26.24 -3.41 -0.69
N PHE A 213 26.68 -4.61 -0.29
CA PHE A 213 26.75 -5.78 -1.15
C PHE A 213 25.75 -6.83 -0.62
N ALA A 214 24.65 -7.02 -1.35
CA ALA A 214 23.61 -7.96 -0.95
C ALA A 214 23.94 -9.38 -1.44
N ILE A 215 23.79 -10.36 -0.54
CA ILE A 215 23.92 -11.78 -0.84
C ILE A 215 22.61 -12.47 -0.49
N HIS A 216 22.06 -13.20 -1.47
CA HIS A 216 20.91 -14.05 -1.27
C HIS A 216 21.35 -15.50 -1.09
N PRO A 217 21.12 -16.13 0.08
CA PRO A 217 21.53 -17.50 0.36
C PRO A 217 20.65 -18.55 -0.37
N LYS A 218 20.54 -18.47 -1.69
CA LYS A 218 19.70 -19.36 -2.53
C LYS A 218 20.34 -20.74 -2.71
N GLY A 219 21.66 -20.80 -2.75
CA GLY A 219 22.47 -22.02 -2.95
C GLY A 219 23.54 -22.18 -1.88
N ARG A 220 24.52 -23.07 -2.15
CA ARG A 220 25.70 -23.20 -1.29
C ARG A 220 26.62 -21.99 -1.48
N PHE A 221 27.30 -21.59 -0.42
CA PHE A 221 28.34 -20.57 -0.50
C PHE A 221 29.45 -21.02 -1.46
N HIS A 222 29.83 -20.16 -2.40
CA HIS A 222 30.92 -20.37 -3.37
C HIS A 222 31.73 -19.08 -3.56
N LEU A 223 32.87 -19.16 -4.24
CA LEU A 223 33.82 -18.04 -4.40
C LEU A 223 33.24 -16.80 -5.09
N GLY A 224 32.13 -16.94 -5.82
CA GLY A 224 31.46 -15.80 -6.44
C GLY A 224 30.98 -14.76 -5.41
N PHE A 225 30.61 -15.19 -4.21
CA PHE A 225 30.21 -14.30 -3.12
C PHE A 225 31.39 -13.50 -2.52
N VAL A 226 32.64 -13.88 -2.83
CA VAL A 226 33.83 -13.17 -2.35
C VAL A 226 34.16 -11.98 -3.25
N MET A 227 33.65 -11.93 -4.48
CA MET A 227 33.95 -10.87 -5.45
C MET A 227 33.58 -9.47 -4.94
N GLY A 228 32.43 -9.32 -4.27
CA GLY A 228 32.03 -8.03 -3.69
C GLY A 228 32.97 -7.56 -2.56
N LEU A 229 33.46 -8.49 -1.74
CA LEU A 229 34.46 -8.20 -0.70
C LEU A 229 35.80 -7.75 -1.31
N LEU A 230 36.26 -8.43 -2.36
CA LEU A 230 37.48 -8.06 -3.07
C LEU A 230 37.36 -6.68 -3.73
N LYS A 231 36.17 -6.34 -4.25
CA LYS A 231 35.90 -5.01 -4.79
C LYS A 231 36.02 -3.93 -3.72
N MET A 232 35.37 -4.12 -2.57
CA MET A 232 35.49 -3.20 -1.44
C MET A 232 36.94 -3.08 -0.94
N LYS A 233 37.69 -4.20 -0.90
CA LYS A 233 39.13 -4.18 -0.59
C LYS A 233 39.91 -3.31 -1.56
N SER A 234 39.67 -3.45 -2.87
CA SER A 234 40.33 -2.65 -3.89
C SER A 234 40.07 -1.16 -3.70
N MET A 235 38.83 -0.77 -3.35
CA MET A 235 38.50 0.63 -3.09
C MET A 235 39.22 1.17 -1.84
N ILE A 236 39.27 0.39 -0.76
CA ILE A 236 39.97 0.77 0.48
C ILE A 236 41.47 0.92 0.22
N VAL A 237 42.09 -0.01 -0.49
CA VAL A 237 43.51 0.07 -0.90
C VAL A 237 43.76 1.27 -1.81
N GLY A 238 42.80 1.62 -2.67
CA GLY A 238 42.81 2.84 -3.48
C GLY A 238 42.63 4.14 -2.71
N GLY A 239 42.52 4.10 -1.38
CA GLY A 239 42.40 5.27 -0.51
C GLY A 239 40.97 5.77 -0.30
N VAL A 240 39.95 5.03 -0.71
CA VAL A 240 38.55 5.39 -0.46
C VAL A 240 38.16 5.02 0.97
N ASP A 241 37.63 5.99 1.73
CA ASP A 241 37.02 5.70 3.02
C ASP A 241 35.63 5.09 2.84
N ILE A 242 35.47 3.83 3.27
CA ILE A 242 34.24 3.05 3.08
C ILE A 242 33.55 2.72 4.41
N ASP A 243 32.23 2.69 4.38
CA ASP A 243 31.37 1.95 5.31
C ASP A 243 30.67 0.82 4.55
N GLY A 244 31.24 -0.37 4.62
CA GLY A 244 30.85 -1.52 3.81
C GLY A 244 29.92 -2.45 4.59
N ILE A 245 28.82 -2.86 3.96
CA ILE A 245 27.89 -3.81 4.56
C ILE A 245 27.65 -4.96 3.59
N VAL A 246 28.01 -6.17 4.00
CA VAL A 246 27.56 -7.40 3.34
C VAL A 246 26.23 -7.79 3.93
N LEU A 247 25.15 -7.51 3.21
CA LEU A 247 23.79 -7.79 3.67
C LEU A 247 23.37 -9.20 3.22
N ILE A 248 23.13 -10.09 4.17
CA ILE A 248 22.64 -11.44 3.89
C ILE A 248 21.12 -11.43 3.96
N SER A 249 20.48 -11.48 2.80
CA SER A 249 19.02 -11.32 2.66
C SER A 249 18.31 -12.67 2.57
N ASP A 250 17.95 -13.20 3.73
CA ASP A 250 17.30 -14.51 3.89
C ASP A 250 15.85 -14.55 3.36
N THR A 251 15.14 -13.45 3.56
CA THR A 251 13.74 -13.28 3.17
C THR A 251 13.61 -13.25 1.65
N GLU A 252 14.49 -12.50 0.95
CA GLU A 252 14.53 -12.49 -0.52
C GLU A 252 14.89 -13.86 -1.09
N ALA A 253 15.77 -14.60 -0.43
CA ALA A 253 16.11 -15.95 -0.87
C ALA A 253 14.92 -16.93 -0.77
N PHE A 254 14.05 -16.76 0.24
CA PHE A 254 12.77 -17.48 0.32
C PHE A 254 11.77 -17.01 -0.76
N LEU A 255 11.64 -15.70 -0.95
CA LEU A 255 10.68 -15.13 -1.91
C LEU A 255 11.02 -15.46 -3.36
N ASP A 256 12.29 -15.76 -3.66
CA ASP A 256 12.71 -16.29 -4.96
C ASP A 256 12.30 -17.73 -5.19
N ASN A 257 11.02 -17.89 -5.53
CA ASN A 257 10.39 -19.15 -5.91
C ASN A 257 10.64 -20.26 -4.88
N GLU A 258 10.73 -19.89 -3.59
CA GLU A 258 10.97 -20.81 -2.49
C GLU A 258 12.25 -21.65 -2.65
N LYS A 259 13.28 -21.12 -3.35
CA LYS A 259 14.62 -21.76 -3.45
C LYS A 259 15.22 -22.07 -2.08
N VAL A 260 14.81 -21.30 -1.06
CA VAL A 260 15.04 -21.58 0.35
C VAL A 260 13.70 -21.84 1.01
N ALA A 261 13.58 -22.92 1.79
CA ALA A 261 12.38 -23.17 2.56
C ALA A 261 12.29 -22.22 3.76
N TRP A 262 11.07 -21.78 4.13
CA TRP A 262 10.87 -20.85 5.24
C TRP A 262 11.56 -21.33 6.53
N ALA A 263 11.42 -22.62 6.86
CA ALA A 263 11.94 -23.19 8.10
C ALA A 263 13.48 -23.18 8.21
N THR A 264 14.20 -23.19 7.08
CA THR A 264 15.68 -23.32 7.07
C THR A 264 16.39 -22.02 6.70
N ARG A 265 15.64 -20.93 6.46
CA ARG A 265 16.20 -19.64 6.02
C ARG A 265 17.17 -19.04 7.05
N ASN A 266 16.85 -19.13 8.34
CA ASN A 266 17.67 -18.57 9.41
C ASN A 266 19.00 -19.32 9.52
N ASP A 267 18.99 -20.65 9.53
CA ASP A 267 20.21 -21.47 9.58
C ASP A 267 21.11 -21.20 8.37
N ARG A 268 20.50 -20.98 7.20
CA ARG A 268 21.25 -20.65 5.99
C ARG A 268 21.84 -19.24 6.03
N SER A 269 21.09 -18.28 6.57
CA SER A 269 21.57 -16.92 6.83
C SER A 269 22.78 -16.95 7.78
N GLU A 270 22.70 -17.76 8.84
CA GLU A 270 23.78 -17.95 9.80
C GLU A 270 25.03 -18.53 9.15
N TYR A 271 24.87 -19.59 8.34
CA TYR A 271 26.00 -20.17 7.59
C TYR A 271 26.68 -19.14 6.69
N PHE A 272 25.91 -18.33 5.95
CA PHE A 272 26.47 -17.27 5.11
C PHE A 272 27.13 -16.17 5.94
N PHE A 273 26.58 -15.83 7.10
CA PHE A 273 27.12 -14.83 8.01
C PHE A 273 28.50 -15.23 8.53
N GLU A 274 28.65 -16.47 9.00
CA GLU A 274 29.93 -17.00 9.45
C GLU A 274 30.97 -17.02 8.32
N MET A 275 30.58 -17.47 7.12
CA MET A 275 31.47 -17.47 5.96
C MET A 275 31.92 -16.06 5.57
N CYS A 276 30.98 -15.11 5.45
CA CYS A 276 31.30 -13.72 5.11
C CYS A 276 32.17 -13.06 6.18
N SER A 277 31.88 -13.27 7.46
CA SER A 277 32.66 -12.73 8.57
C SER A 277 34.09 -13.27 8.58
N ALA A 278 34.27 -14.57 8.31
CA ALA A 278 35.60 -15.17 8.16
C ALA A 278 36.38 -14.55 6.99
N PHE A 279 35.75 -14.33 5.84
CA PHE A 279 36.40 -13.69 4.69
C PHE A 279 36.72 -12.21 4.94
N ILE A 280 35.84 -11.46 5.60
CA ILE A 280 36.10 -10.06 6.01
C ILE A 280 37.39 -10.00 6.83
N LYS A 281 37.53 -10.90 7.81
CA LYS A 281 38.72 -10.99 8.65
C LYS A 281 39.97 -11.41 7.86
N CYS A 282 39.88 -12.46 7.05
CA CYS A 282 41.01 -12.92 6.22
C CYS A 282 41.48 -11.90 5.18
N LEU A 283 40.61 -10.96 4.81
CA LEU A 283 40.93 -9.90 3.86
C LEU A 283 41.36 -8.59 4.55
N ASP A 284 41.47 -8.57 5.88
CA ASP A 284 41.80 -7.40 6.69
C ASP A 284 40.82 -6.23 6.48
N LEU A 285 39.52 -6.56 6.38
CA LEU A 285 38.45 -5.58 6.15
C LEU A 285 37.70 -5.19 7.44
N ASP A 286 38.07 -5.78 8.57
CA ASP A 286 37.48 -5.47 9.88
C ASP A 286 37.53 -3.96 10.19
N GLY A 287 36.42 -3.43 10.73
CA GLY A 287 36.28 -2.01 11.04
C GLY A 287 35.89 -1.11 9.86
N LYS A 288 36.06 -1.58 8.61
CA LYS A 288 35.57 -0.89 7.40
C LYS A 288 34.40 -1.60 6.74
N VAL A 289 34.35 -2.93 6.84
CA VAL A 289 33.29 -3.77 6.29
C VAL A 289 32.73 -4.69 7.38
N LYS A 290 31.42 -4.90 7.41
CA LYS A 290 30.76 -5.87 8.29
C LYS A 290 29.73 -6.70 7.55
N ALA A 291 29.56 -7.96 7.95
CA ALA A 291 28.42 -8.77 7.53
C ALA A 291 27.23 -8.49 8.46
N VAL A 292 26.02 -8.49 7.89
CA VAL A 292 24.76 -8.28 8.64
C VAL A 292 23.69 -9.18 8.03
N LYS A 293 22.93 -9.88 8.87
CA LYS A 293 21.74 -10.62 8.43
C LYS A 293 20.55 -9.67 8.39
N SER A 294 19.74 -9.73 7.32
CA SER A 294 18.53 -8.90 7.20
C SER A 294 17.56 -9.12 8.36
N SER A 295 17.46 -10.35 8.86
CA SER A 295 16.59 -10.71 9.99
C SER A 295 17.00 -10.09 11.33
N ASP A 296 18.24 -9.64 11.48
CA ASP A 296 18.73 -9.01 12.70
C ASP A 296 18.52 -7.48 12.71
N LEU A 297 18.09 -6.90 11.59
CA LEU A 297 17.85 -5.46 11.49
C LEU A 297 16.48 -5.11 12.06
N GLU A 298 16.45 -4.46 13.23
CA GLU A 298 15.21 -4.05 13.92
C GLU A 298 14.27 -3.19 13.05
N SER A 299 14.85 -2.43 12.13
CA SER A 299 14.10 -1.55 11.24
C SER A 299 13.41 -2.28 10.10
N ILE A 300 13.87 -3.47 9.74
CA ILE A 300 13.23 -4.30 8.74
C ILE A 300 11.92 -4.82 9.32
N PHE A 301 10.82 -4.69 8.56
CA PHE A 301 9.44 -4.89 9.02
C PHE A 301 8.93 -3.91 10.09
N SER A 302 9.66 -2.82 10.39
CA SER A 302 9.10 -1.72 11.19
C SER A 302 7.88 -1.09 10.50
N HIS A 303 7.04 -0.39 11.28
CA HIS A 303 5.86 0.29 10.74
C HIS A 303 6.21 1.23 9.58
N ASP A 304 7.25 2.05 9.75
CA ASP A 304 7.70 3.02 8.74
C ASP A 304 8.26 2.32 7.49
N TYR A 305 9.01 1.23 7.68
CA TYR A 305 9.52 0.42 6.58
C TYR A 305 8.38 -0.11 5.72
N VAL A 306 7.38 -0.75 6.35
CA VAL A 306 6.25 -1.35 5.65
C VAL A 306 5.40 -0.30 4.94
N LEU A 307 5.14 0.85 5.58
CA LEU A 307 4.41 1.95 4.94
C LEU A 307 5.17 2.53 3.76
N THR A 308 6.49 2.69 3.86
CA THR A 308 7.29 3.24 2.76
C THR A 308 7.38 2.25 1.61
N MET A 309 7.46 0.95 1.88
CA MET A 309 7.35 -0.10 0.87
C MET A 309 6.02 -0.03 0.12
N TYR A 310 4.89 0.18 0.82
CA TYR A 310 3.59 0.35 0.16
C TYR A 310 3.48 1.64 -0.66
N LYS A 311 4.03 2.77 -0.18
CA LYS A 311 4.06 4.02 -0.97
C LYS A 311 4.79 3.80 -2.29
N MET A 312 5.96 3.17 -2.24
CA MET A 312 6.74 2.86 -3.42
C MET A 312 5.99 1.90 -4.37
N ALA A 313 5.38 0.84 -3.83
CA ALA A 313 4.57 -0.09 -4.63
C ALA A 313 3.36 0.56 -5.32
N SER A 314 2.86 1.70 -4.82
CA SER A 314 1.80 2.47 -5.49
C SER A 314 2.27 3.35 -6.65
N ILE A 315 3.55 3.69 -6.70
CA ILE A 315 4.13 4.58 -7.72
C ILE A 315 4.66 3.76 -8.90
N VAL A 316 5.17 2.56 -8.62
CA VAL A 316 5.83 1.70 -9.60
C VAL A 316 4.80 0.78 -10.24
N THR A 317 4.67 0.88 -11.56
CA THR A 317 3.75 0.05 -12.33
C THR A 317 4.34 -1.33 -12.61
N ARG A 318 3.47 -2.33 -12.78
CA ARG A 318 3.87 -3.68 -13.19
C ARG A 318 4.74 -3.68 -14.45
N ASP A 319 4.39 -2.85 -15.43
CA ASP A 319 5.08 -2.83 -16.72
C ASP A 319 6.49 -2.24 -16.57
N GLU A 320 6.70 -1.24 -15.70
CA GLU A 320 8.04 -0.74 -15.35
C GLU A 320 8.90 -1.83 -14.67
N THR A 321 8.30 -2.69 -13.84
CA THR A 321 9.03 -3.80 -13.19
C THR A 321 9.41 -4.92 -14.15
N SER A 322 8.74 -5.04 -15.30
CA SER A 322 8.98 -6.11 -16.27
C SER A 322 10.27 -5.94 -17.08
N VAL A 323 10.87 -4.75 -17.05
CA VAL A 323 12.15 -4.42 -17.71
C VAL A 323 13.34 -5.00 -16.93
N CYS A 324 13.16 -5.40 -15.67
CA CYS A 324 14.19 -6.10 -14.91
C CYS A 324 14.41 -7.50 -15.50
N GLU A 325 15.55 -7.73 -16.17
CA GLU A 325 15.88 -9.02 -16.77
C GLU A 325 15.98 -10.14 -15.72
N GLY A 326 15.26 -11.23 -15.94
CA GLY A 326 15.19 -12.40 -15.07
C GLY A 326 13.79 -13.00 -15.14
N GLY A 327 13.64 -14.20 -15.70
CA GLY A 327 12.34 -14.86 -15.82
C GLY A 327 11.75 -15.17 -14.45
N ILE A 328 10.77 -14.40 -14.00
CA ILE A 328 10.30 -14.45 -12.62
C ILE A 328 8.76 -14.55 -12.53
N SER A 329 8.29 -15.47 -11.68
CA SER A 329 6.89 -15.78 -11.37
C SER A 329 6.12 -14.60 -10.74
N CYS A 330 4.79 -14.55 -10.91
CA CYS A 330 3.88 -13.54 -10.34
C CYS A 330 4.06 -13.25 -8.84
N ARG A 331 4.56 -14.21 -8.03
CA ARG A 331 4.87 -13.97 -6.60
C ARG A 331 5.90 -12.88 -6.40
N PHE A 332 6.76 -12.71 -7.38
CA PHE A 332 7.78 -11.70 -7.41
C PHE A 332 7.30 -10.46 -8.14
N HIS A 333 6.20 -10.38 -8.89
CA HIS A 333 5.78 -9.09 -9.47
C HIS A 333 5.36 -8.05 -8.41
N PHE A 334 5.00 -8.51 -7.20
CA PHE A 334 4.83 -7.66 -6.02
C PHE A 334 6.16 -7.32 -5.31
N TYR A 335 7.26 -8.00 -5.67
CA TYR A 335 8.56 -8.00 -4.98
C TYR A 335 9.79 -7.78 -5.89
N CYS A 336 9.63 -7.73 -7.21
CA CYS A 336 10.51 -7.29 -8.29
C CYS A 336 10.05 -5.85 -8.48
N CYS A 337 10.82 -4.82 -8.30
CA CYS A 337 12.27 -4.74 -8.32
C CYS A 337 12.91 -5.31 -7.06
N ASP A 338 14.22 -5.50 -7.07
CA ASP A 338 15.09 -5.77 -5.92
C ASP A 338 14.99 -4.67 -4.83
N TRP A 339 13.77 -4.34 -4.40
CA TRP A 339 13.42 -3.22 -3.56
C TRP A 339 13.70 -3.52 -2.10
N TRP A 340 13.74 -4.79 -1.71
CA TRP A 340 14.12 -5.19 -0.36
C TRP A 340 15.62 -4.98 -0.14
N SER A 341 16.45 -5.41 -1.09
CA SER A 341 17.87 -5.07 -1.13
C SER A 341 18.07 -3.55 -1.27
N PHE A 342 17.27 -2.85 -2.09
CA PHE A 342 17.30 -1.39 -2.19
C PHE A 342 16.87 -0.67 -0.90
N PHE A 343 15.83 -1.12 -0.20
CA PHE A 343 15.35 -0.51 1.04
C PHE A 343 16.27 -0.83 2.21
N ALA A 344 16.70 -2.08 2.35
CA ALA A 344 17.68 -2.46 3.34
C ALA A 344 18.99 -1.70 3.10
N ALA A 345 19.49 -1.64 1.85
CA ALA A 345 20.64 -0.82 1.48
C ALA A 345 20.38 0.67 1.73
N ALA A 346 19.28 1.26 1.26
CA ALA A 346 18.96 2.67 1.44
C ALA A 346 18.78 3.06 2.91
N HIS A 347 18.26 2.14 3.73
CA HIS A 347 18.05 2.36 5.16
C HIS A 347 19.34 2.18 5.97
N LEU A 348 20.20 1.22 5.59
CA LEU A 348 21.58 1.11 6.06
C LEU A 348 22.45 2.31 5.62
N ILE A 349 22.17 2.87 4.44
CA ILE A 349 22.77 4.09 3.88
C ILE A 349 22.08 5.37 4.41
N ARG A 350 21.03 5.30 5.26
CA ARG A 350 20.37 6.50 5.81
C ARG A 350 20.38 6.59 7.33
N THR A 351 20.75 5.54 8.04
CA THR A 351 20.84 5.59 9.50
C THR A 351 21.96 6.58 9.90
N LEU A 352 21.54 7.69 10.54
CA LEU A 352 22.29 8.90 10.96
C LEU A 352 22.41 10.08 9.97
N SER A 353 21.30 10.53 9.36
CA SER A 353 20.94 11.96 9.40
C SER A 353 19.44 12.15 9.11
N ALA A 354 18.77 12.96 9.92
CA ALA A 354 17.32 13.16 9.94
C ALA A 354 16.80 14.11 8.84
N GLU A 355 17.56 14.36 7.78
CA GLU A 355 17.24 15.40 6.80
C GLU A 355 17.36 14.85 5.39
N CYS A 356 16.37 14.07 4.96
CA CYS A 356 16.04 13.80 3.54
C CYS A 356 14.74 12.99 3.44
N LEU A 357 13.67 13.45 4.09
CA LEU A 357 12.31 12.95 3.89
C LEU A 357 11.47 14.10 3.32
N GLY A 358 11.70 14.37 2.05
CA GLY A 358 10.90 15.28 1.25
C GLY A 358 9.76 14.52 0.57
N VAL A 359 8.55 15.02 0.79
CA VAL A 359 7.28 14.77 0.10
C VAL A 359 6.41 13.63 0.67
N PHE A 360 5.19 14.05 1.05
CA PHE A 360 4.22 13.47 1.96
C PHE A 360 2.86 13.36 1.23
N PHE A 361 2.01 12.39 1.65
CA PHE A 361 0.60 12.12 1.23
C PHE A 361 0.38 11.66 -0.23
N CYS A 362 -0.61 10.84 -0.63
CA CYS A 362 -1.60 9.91 -0.04
C CYS A 362 -2.09 9.07 -1.26
N LEU A 363 -2.34 7.75 -1.21
CA LEU A 363 -3.69 7.21 -0.99
C LEU A 363 -3.62 5.70 -0.73
N VAL A 364 -4.28 5.27 0.34
CA VAL A 364 -4.43 3.88 0.79
C VAL A 364 -5.69 3.29 0.16
N MET A 365 -5.56 2.28 -0.71
CA MET A 365 -6.60 1.30 -1.08
C MET A 365 -5.85 0.08 -1.66
N SER A 366 -5.81 -1.15 -1.12
CA SER A 366 -6.89 -1.98 -0.58
C SER A 366 -6.39 -3.13 0.32
N PHE A 367 -5.34 -2.94 1.14
CA PHE A 367 -4.80 -4.05 1.97
C PHE A 367 -4.74 -3.83 3.48
N ALA A 368 -5.22 -2.70 4.01
CA ALA A 368 -5.17 -2.42 5.45
C ALA A 368 -6.56 -2.17 6.05
N ARG A 369 -7.29 -3.24 6.34
CA ARG A 369 -8.31 -3.27 7.42
C ARG A 369 -8.35 -4.66 8.03
N LEU A 370 -7.39 -4.97 8.89
CA LEU A 370 -7.48 -6.05 9.89
C LEU A 370 -6.28 -6.01 10.84
N SER A 371 -6.32 -5.08 11.80
CA SER A 371 -5.75 -5.30 13.15
C SER A 371 -5.85 -4.01 13.94
N LEU A 372 -6.85 -3.91 14.82
CA LEU A 372 -6.76 -3.31 16.15
C LEU A 372 -8.15 -3.33 16.82
N ILE A 373 -8.52 -4.49 17.37
CA ILE A 373 -9.27 -4.53 18.63
C ILE A 373 -8.61 -5.63 19.46
N LYS A 374 -7.73 -5.21 20.39
CA LYS A 374 -7.38 -6.03 21.54
C LYS A 374 -8.64 -6.14 22.40
N ILE A 375 -9.27 -7.30 22.39
CA ILE A 375 -10.33 -7.65 23.33
C ILE A 375 -9.67 -8.00 24.67
N ARG A 376 -10.17 -7.38 25.73
CA ARG A 376 -10.04 -7.88 27.10
C ARG A 376 -11.29 -8.69 27.40
#